data_AF-A0A496VNE3-F1
#
_entry.id   AF-A0A496VNE3-F1
#
_cell.length_a   1.000
_cell.length_b   1.000
_cell.length_c   1.000
_cell.angle_alpha   90.00
_cell.angle_beta   90.00
_cell.angle_gamma   90.00
#
_symmetry.space_group_name_H-M   'P 1'
#
loop_
_entity.id
_entity.type
_entity.pdbx_description
1 polymer ?
#
loop_
_entity_poly.entity_id
_entity_poly.type
_entity_poly.pdbx_seq_one_letter_code
_entity_poly.pdbx_strand_id
1 'polypeptide(L)'
;MLLTLSLGLSSAAQADMKWVETFNGFCPTVCQEKAADKYNKENAAYKFAVPGGINPFAVKARGSESVYYVCATDIGFAGWRIGYNIDYQRDRCYTGFRGGETWGEVYLCLCTDKEMPPVDRAGYM
;
A
#
# COMPACT_ATOMS: atom_id res chain seq x y z
N MET A 1 -22.04 -15.10 -42.98
CA MET A 1 -20.93 -14.18 -42.67
C MET A 1 -20.97 -13.92 -41.18
N LEU A 2 -20.16 -14.63 -40.38
CA LEU A 2 -20.05 -14.39 -38.94
C LEU A 2 -18.91 -13.38 -38.72
N LEU A 3 -19.24 -12.20 -38.21
CA LEU A 3 -18.27 -11.25 -37.69
C LEU A 3 -17.82 -11.72 -36.30
N THR A 4 -16.63 -12.30 -36.20
CA THR A 4 -15.94 -12.48 -34.93
C THR A 4 -15.36 -11.14 -34.49
N LEU A 5 -16.00 -10.51 -33.50
CA LEU A 5 -15.39 -9.43 -32.72
C LEU A 5 -14.23 -10.03 -31.92
N SER A 6 -12.99 -9.79 -32.37
CA SER A 6 -11.81 -9.94 -31.54
C SER A 6 -11.78 -8.79 -30.54
N LEU A 7 -12.42 -8.98 -29.38
CA LEU A 7 -12.18 -8.15 -28.20
C LEU A 7 -10.72 -8.37 -27.81
N GLY A 8 -9.86 -7.41 -28.17
CA GLY A 8 -8.49 -7.37 -27.71
C GLY A 8 -8.50 -7.40 -26.19
N LEU A 9 -8.12 -8.54 -25.62
CA LEU A 9 -7.77 -8.64 -24.21
C LEU A 9 -6.51 -7.78 -24.04
N SER A 10 -6.69 -6.51 -23.69
CA SER A 10 -5.62 -5.70 -23.14
C SER A 10 -5.19 -6.42 -21.86
N SER A 11 -4.10 -7.19 -21.92
CA SER A 11 -3.46 -7.66 -20.70
C SER A 11 -2.87 -6.42 -20.03
N ALA A 12 -3.66 -5.77 -19.17
CA ALA A 12 -3.08 -4.94 -18.14
C ALA A 12 -2.08 -5.85 -17.42
N ALA A 13 -0.80 -5.54 -17.52
CA ALA A 13 0.22 -6.29 -16.81
C ALA A 13 -0.06 -6.08 -15.32
N GLN A 14 -0.81 -7.00 -14.71
CA GLN A 14 -1.14 -6.95 -13.30
C GLN A 14 0.19 -6.93 -12.54
N ALA A 15 0.43 -5.89 -11.75
CA ALA A 15 1.57 -5.86 -10.85
C ALA A 15 1.30 -6.90 -9.76
N ASP A 16 2.28 -7.76 -9.48
CA ASP A 16 2.12 -8.73 -8.41
C ASP A 16 2.26 -7.99 -7.08
N MET A 17 1.31 -8.22 -6.17
CA MET A 17 1.27 -7.57 -4.86
C MET A 17 1.49 -8.61 -3.75
N LYS A 18 2.23 -8.22 -2.71
CA LYS A 18 2.55 -9.08 -1.57
C LYS A 18 2.44 -8.31 -0.26
N TRP A 19 1.81 -8.92 0.73
CA TRP A 19 1.82 -8.42 2.10
C TRP A 19 3.16 -8.72 2.77
N VAL A 20 3.80 -7.70 3.32
CA VAL A 20 5.08 -7.79 4.02
C VAL A 20 4.90 -7.33 5.45
N GLU A 21 5.19 -8.22 6.39
CA GLU A 21 4.99 -7.97 7.82
C GLU A 21 6.02 -7.03 8.44
N THR A 22 5.55 -6.17 9.34
CA THR A 22 6.36 -5.31 10.19
C THR A 22 5.70 -5.06 11.55
N PHE A 23 6.53 -4.69 12.54
CA PHE A 23 6.09 -4.23 13.86
C PHE A 23 6.14 -2.69 13.98
N ASN A 24 6.84 -2.04 13.05
CA ASN A 24 7.04 -0.60 12.97
C ASN A 24 7.74 -0.32 11.64
N GLY A 25 7.28 0.68 10.89
CA GLY A 25 8.03 1.26 9.80
C GLY A 25 7.15 1.78 8.68
N PHE A 26 7.50 2.94 8.15
CA PHE A 26 6.87 3.47 6.96
C PHE A 26 6.91 2.47 5.79
N CYS A 27 5.78 2.22 5.12
CA CYS A 27 5.63 1.12 4.18
C CYS A 27 6.60 1.14 3.00
N PRO A 28 6.90 2.29 2.37
CA PRO A 28 7.98 2.38 1.39
C PRO A 28 9.33 1.87 1.91
N THR A 29 9.72 2.29 3.11
CA THR A 29 10.96 1.83 3.75
C THR A 29 10.91 0.32 4.01
N VAL A 30 9.82 -0.19 4.57
CA VAL A 30 9.64 -1.62 4.85
C VAL A 30 9.75 -2.46 3.57
N CYS A 31 9.06 -2.07 2.49
CA CYS A 31 9.11 -2.79 1.22
C CYS A 31 10.54 -2.79 0.64
N GLN A 32 11.25 -1.66 0.70
CA GLN A 32 12.62 -1.53 0.20
C GLN A 32 13.60 -2.37 1.02
N GLU A 33 13.55 -2.28 2.34
CA GLU A 33 14.46 -3.02 3.24
C GLU A 33 14.25 -4.53 3.13
N LYS A 34 12.99 -4.98 3.11
CA LYS A 34 12.67 -6.40 2.99
C LYS A 34 12.97 -6.96 1.62
N ALA A 35 12.90 -6.15 0.57
CA ALA A 35 13.38 -6.53 -0.76
C ALA A 35 14.91 -6.60 -0.83
N ALA A 36 15.62 -5.76 -0.06
CA ALA A 36 17.08 -5.78 0.01
C ALA A 36 17.66 -6.89 0.90
N ASP A 37 16.83 -7.55 1.72
CA ASP A 37 17.25 -8.64 2.59
C ASP A 37 17.69 -9.87 1.77
N LYS A 38 19.01 -10.08 1.72
CA LYS A 38 19.67 -11.20 1.02
C LYS A 38 19.15 -12.58 1.44
N TYR A 39 18.63 -12.70 2.66
CA TYR A 39 18.14 -13.97 3.20
C TYR A 39 16.65 -14.18 2.93
N ASN A 40 15.89 -13.12 2.64
CA ASN A 40 14.46 -13.18 2.37
C ASN A 40 14.17 -13.13 0.86
N LYS A 41 14.50 -14.23 0.17
CA LYS A 41 14.32 -14.35 -1.30
C LYS A 41 12.87 -14.17 -1.75
N GLU A 42 11.90 -14.43 -0.89
CA GLU A 42 10.48 -14.31 -1.23
C GLU A 42 10.01 -12.84 -1.34
N ASN A 43 10.70 -11.90 -0.70
CA ASN A 43 10.39 -10.47 -0.76
C ASN A 43 11.28 -9.70 -1.74
N ALA A 44 12.33 -10.34 -2.27
CA ALA A 44 13.36 -9.70 -3.08
C ALA A 44 12.84 -8.93 -4.30
N ALA A 45 11.70 -9.33 -4.86
CA ALA A 45 11.07 -8.64 -5.98
C ALA A 45 10.19 -7.44 -5.57
N TYR A 46 9.66 -7.41 -4.35
CA TYR A 46 8.57 -6.51 -3.93
C TYR A 46 9.09 -5.27 -3.20
N LYS A 47 9.69 -4.34 -3.95
CA LYS A 47 10.42 -3.18 -3.40
C LYS A 47 9.63 -1.88 -3.29
N PHE A 48 8.44 -1.81 -3.88
CA PHE A 48 7.62 -0.59 -3.87
C PHE A 48 6.40 -0.80 -2.99
N ALA A 49 6.07 0.15 -2.11
CA ALA A 49 4.79 0.13 -1.42
C ALA A 49 3.68 0.55 -2.39
N VAL A 50 2.50 -0.04 -2.27
CA VAL A 50 1.32 0.31 -3.07
C VAL A 50 0.71 1.59 -2.48
N PRO A 51 0.71 2.74 -3.19
CA PRO A 51 -0.07 3.89 -2.76
C PRO A 51 -1.56 3.53 -2.63
N GLY A 52 -2.27 4.15 -1.71
CA GLY A 52 -3.73 4.09 -1.60
C GLY A 52 -4.40 5.36 -2.07
N GLY A 53 -3.70 6.49 -2.05
CA GLY A 53 -4.22 7.78 -2.49
C GLY A 53 -3.45 8.98 -1.97
N ILE A 54 -3.96 10.17 -2.26
CA ILE A 54 -3.53 11.44 -1.66
C ILE A 54 -4.51 11.82 -0.55
N ASN A 55 -4.02 12.27 0.61
CA ASN A 55 -4.83 12.96 1.60
C ASN A 55 -4.90 14.46 1.27
N PRO A 56 -6.03 14.98 0.73
CA PRO A 56 -6.15 16.38 0.34
C PRO A 56 -6.26 17.33 1.54
N PHE A 57 -6.52 16.80 2.73
CA PHE A 57 -6.61 17.54 3.99
C PHE A 57 -5.34 17.47 4.82
N ALA A 58 -4.28 16.87 4.29
CA ALA A 58 -2.95 17.06 4.83
C ALA A 58 -2.56 18.54 4.66
N VAL A 59 -2.93 19.33 5.66
CA VAL A 59 -2.76 20.77 5.64
C VAL A 59 -1.27 21.07 5.57
N LYS A 60 -0.91 22.04 4.73
CA LYS A 60 0.39 22.71 4.51
C LYS A 60 1.33 22.91 5.72
N ALA A 61 0.93 22.57 6.96
CA ALA A 61 1.76 22.61 8.16
C ALA A 61 3.06 21.77 8.08
N ARG A 62 3.22 20.87 7.10
CA ARG A 62 4.42 20.02 6.94
C ARG A 62 4.96 19.88 5.49
N GLY A 63 4.53 20.73 4.54
CA GLY A 63 5.26 20.95 3.29
C GLY A 63 5.02 20.04 2.06
N SER A 64 4.16 19.01 2.09
CA SER A 64 3.86 18.21 0.89
C SER A 64 2.42 17.65 0.88
N GLU A 65 1.92 17.25 -0.29
CA GLU A 65 0.70 16.46 -0.45
C GLU A 65 0.93 15.03 0.08
N SER A 66 0.11 14.56 1.03
CA SER A 66 0.40 13.30 1.71
C SER A 66 -0.10 12.08 0.98
N VAL A 67 0.79 11.38 0.29
CA VAL A 67 0.51 10.03 -0.18
C VAL A 67 0.32 9.13 1.05
N TYR A 68 -0.75 8.36 1.05
CA TYR A 68 -0.91 7.24 1.96
C TYR A 68 -0.73 5.93 1.21
N TYR A 69 -0.23 4.91 1.88
CA TYR A 69 0.09 3.59 1.35
C TYR A 69 -0.83 2.55 1.95
N VAL A 70 -1.15 1.52 1.16
CA VAL A 70 -2.02 0.43 1.60
C VAL A 70 -1.28 -0.43 2.62
N CYS A 71 -1.90 -0.62 3.77
CA CYS A 71 -1.42 -1.51 4.82
C CYS A 71 -2.60 -2.32 5.38
N ALA A 72 -2.32 -3.32 6.22
CA ALA A 72 -3.33 -4.00 7.01
C ALA A 72 -2.82 -4.20 8.44
N THR A 73 -3.64 -4.02 9.46
CA THR A 73 -3.24 -4.21 10.85
C THR A 73 -4.20 -5.15 11.55
N ASP A 74 -3.66 -5.97 12.45
CA ASP A 74 -4.50 -6.83 13.30
C ASP A 74 -4.98 -6.05 14.51
N ILE A 75 -6.30 -5.95 14.66
CA ILE A 75 -6.96 -5.28 15.79
C ILE A 75 -7.40 -6.33 16.84
N GLY A 76 -6.73 -7.47 16.90
CA GLY A 76 -7.00 -8.56 17.83
C GLY A 76 -8.35 -9.21 17.56
N PHE A 77 -9.37 -8.86 18.35
CA PHE A 77 -10.70 -9.49 18.28
C PHE A 77 -11.46 -9.21 16.97
N ALA A 78 -11.02 -8.24 16.17
CA ALA A 78 -11.62 -7.92 14.88
C ALA A 78 -10.84 -8.47 13.67
N GLY A 79 -9.72 -9.15 13.93
CA GLY A 79 -8.76 -9.65 12.95
C GLY A 79 -8.06 -8.55 12.15
N TRP A 80 -7.44 -8.97 11.05
CA TRP A 80 -6.78 -8.10 10.08
C TRP A 80 -7.75 -7.15 9.39
N ARG A 81 -7.39 -5.87 9.36
CA ARG A 81 -8.16 -4.80 8.73
C ARG A 81 -7.27 -3.96 7.83
N ILE A 82 -7.72 -3.77 6.58
CA ILE A 82 -7.05 -2.91 5.62
C ILE A 82 -7.13 -1.46 6.10
N GLY A 83 -6.04 -0.74 5.91
CA GLY A 83 -5.84 0.60 6.40
C GLY A 83 -4.86 1.39 5.54
N TYR A 84 -4.35 2.47 6.10
CA TYR A 84 -3.39 3.33 5.47
C TYR A 84 -2.20 3.67 6.38
N ASN A 85 -1.03 3.76 5.75
CA ASN A 85 0.22 4.25 6.33
C ASN A 85 0.62 5.57 5.64
N ILE A 86 0.99 6.61 6.39
CA ILE A 86 1.16 7.97 5.85
C ILE A 86 2.61 8.45 6.00
N ASP A 87 3.13 9.13 4.98
CA ASP A 87 4.52 9.61 4.80
C ASP A 87 5.04 10.67 5.80
N TYR A 88 4.30 11.00 6.87
CA TYR A 88 4.54 12.22 7.69
C TYR A 88 5.03 11.96 9.10
N GLN A 89 5.61 10.79 9.40
CA GLN A 89 6.17 10.33 10.69
C GLN A 89 5.31 9.38 11.54
N ARG A 90 4.50 8.49 10.95
CA ARG A 90 3.82 7.49 11.78
C ARG A 90 4.02 6.08 11.23
N ASP A 91 4.92 5.37 11.89
CA ASP A 91 5.22 3.94 11.76
C ASP A 91 4.05 3.05 12.24
N ARG A 92 2.86 3.31 11.70
CA ARG A 92 1.62 2.65 12.05
C ARG A 92 0.74 2.49 10.82
N CYS A 93 -0.09 1.46 10.87
CA CYS A 93 -1.18 1.27 9.94
C CYS A 93 -2.50 1.66 10.62
N TYR A 94 -3.14 2.71 10.10
CA TYR A 94 -4.40 3.23 10.59
C TYR A 94 -5.58 2.63 9.85
N THR A 95 -6.63 2.25 10.55
CA THR A 95 -7.84 1.68 9.95
C THR A 95 -9.08 2.13 10.70
N GLY A 96 -10.22 2.14 10.02
CA GLY A 96 -11.50 2.46 10.62
C GLY A 96 -12.08 1.26 11.35
N PHE A 97 -12.43 1.42 12.62
CA PHE A 97 -13.12 0.40 13.41
C PHE A 97 -14.11 1.03 14.39
N ARG A 98 -15.37 0.52 14.39
CA ARG A 98 -16.45 0.99 15.27
C ARG A 98 -16.67 2.51 15.29
N GLY A 99 -16.54 3.15 14.11
CA GLY A 99 -16.77 4.59 13.96
C GLY A 99 -15.61 5.49 14.36
N GLY A 100 -14.45 4.93 14.72
CA GLY A 100 -13.22 5.67 14.98
C GLY A 100 -12.04 5.15 14.17
N GLU A 101 -10.97 5.94 14.11
CA GLU A 101 -9.66 5.50 13.62
C GLU A 101 -8.92 4.75 14.75
N THR A 102 -8.29 3.63 14.42
CA THR A 102 -7.48 2.83 15.33
C THR A 102 -6.28 2.26 14.59
N TRP A 103 -5.35 1.66 15.32
CA TRP A 103 -4.17 0.98 14.77
C TRP A 103 -3.82 -0.23 15.65
N GLY A 104 -3.14 -1.23 15.10
CA GLY A 104 -2.52 -2.32 15.85
C GLY A 104 -1.00 -2.15 15.95
N GLU A 105 -0.36 -3.00 16.76
CA GLU A 105 1.10 -3.03 16.90
C GLU A 105 1.78 -3.76 15.74
N VAL A 106 1.17 -4.84 15.26
CA VAL A 106 1.63 -5.58 14.08
C VAL A 106 0.83 -5.11 12.88
N TYR A 107 1.53 -4.81 11.78
CA TYR A 107 0.88 -4.53 10.52
C TYR A 107 1.67 -5.03 9.31
N LEU A 108 0.95 -5.25 8.22
CA LEU A 108 1.46 -5.64 6.92
C LEU A 108 1.46 -4.42 6.02
N CYS A 109 2.51 -4.24 5.24
CA CYS A 109 2.56 -3.30 4.13
C CYS A 109 2.28 -4.05 2.82
N LEU A 110 1.44 -3.48 1.96
CA LEU A 110 1.23 -4.03 0.62
C LEU A 110 2.37 -3.55 -0.28
N CYS A 111 3.23 -4.46 -0.69
CA CYS A 111 4.36 -4.21 -1.57
C CYS A 111 4.10 -4.77 -2.96
N THR A 112 4.74 -4.21 -3.98
CA THR A 112 4.61 -4.57 -5.39
C THR A 112 5.99 -4.59 -6.06
N ASP A 113 6.11 -5.37 -7.12
CA ASP A 113 7.33 -5.52 -7.91
C ASP A 113 7.59 -4.34 -8.86
N LYS A 114 6.53 -3.62 -9.20
CA LYS A 114 6.54 -2.49 -10.13
C LYS A 114 6.19 -1.19 -9.43
N GLU A 115 6.89 -0.12 -9.80
CA GLU A 115 6.54 1.23 -9.38
C GLU A 115 5.14 1.56 -9.92
N MET A 116 4.24 1.92 -9.02
CA MET A 116 2.88 2.30 -9.39
C MET A 116 2.87 3.76 -9.87
N PRO A 117 2.02 4.11 -10.85
CA PRO A 117 1.90 5.48 -11.30
C PRO A 117 1.53 6.40 -10.11
N PRO A 118 1.92 7.68 -10.16
CA PRO A 118 1.56 8.63 -9.13
C PRO A 118 0.05 8.71 -9.02
N VAL A 119 -0.46 8.63 -7.79
CA VAL A 119 -1.87 8.84 -7.52
C VAL A 119 -2.13 10.32 -7.59
N ASP A 120 -3.17 10.75 -8.30
CA ASP A 120 -3.64 12.12 -8.27
C ASP A 120 -4.84 12.26 -7.30
N ARG A 121 -5.48 13.43 -7.27
CA ARG A 121 -6.66 13.66 -6.42
C ARG A 121 -7.90 12.86 -6.86
N ALA A 122 -7.90 12.28 -8.06
CA ALA A 122 -8.96 11.42 -8.56
C ALA A 122 -8.71 9.93 -8.26
N GLY A 123 -7.51 9.56 -7.79
CA GLY A 123 -7.13 8.18 -7.50
C GLY A 123 -6.16 7.62 -8.55
N TYR A 124 -6.01 6.30 -8.61
CA TYR A 124 -5.29 5.70 -9.74
C TYR A 124 -6.14 5.82 -11.01
N MET A 125 -5.57 6.39 -12.07
CA MET A 125 -6.13 6.36 -13.43
C MET A 125 -5.86 5.02 -14.11
#